data_AF-A0A1I7DD48-F1
#
_entry.id   AF-A0A1I7DD48-F1
#
_cell.length_a   1.000
_cell.length_b   1.000
_cell.length_c   1.000
_cell.angle_alpha   90.00
_cell.angle_beta   90.00
_cell.angle_gamma   90.00
#
_symmetry.space_group_name_H-M   'P 1'
#
loop_
_entity.id
_entity.type
_entity.pdbx_description
1 polymer ?
#
loop_
_entity_poly.entity_id
_entity_poly.type
_entity_poly.pdbx_seq_one_letter_code
_entity_poly.pdbx_strand_id
1 'polypeptide(L)'
;MKTKLTLTVEKEIVEKAKLKAASRGISLSKMFEEIFEKENPEVEKTPEQFAAARFLERLKREAPIKALEKSDKELIREHRNKKYV
;
A
#
# COMPACT_ATOMS: atom_id res chain seq x y z
N MET A 1 -20.06 4.04 -23.10
CA MET A 1 -20.55 2.86 -23.86
C MET A 1 -20.35 1.63 -22.98
N LYS A 2 -21.29 0.68 -22.94
CA LYS A 2 -21.14 -0.58 -22.18
C LYS A 2 -20.73 -1.72 -23.11
N THR A 3 -19.82 -2.59 -22.65
CA THR A 3 -19.30 -3.73 -23.43
C THR A 3 -19.62 -5.03 -22.71
N LYS A 4 -19.99 -6.07 -23.47
CA LYS A 4 -20.24 -7.41 -22.91
C LYS A 4 -18.91 -8.13 -22.68
N LEU A 5 -18.61 -8.46 -21.43
CA LEU A 5 -17.48 -9.29 -21.04
C LEU A 5 -18.01 -10.68 -20.64
N THR A 6 -17.43 -11.75 -21.20
CA THR A 6 -17.75 -13.13 -20.82
C THR A 6 -16.51 -13.73 -20.16
N LEU A 7 -16.67 -14.24 -18.94
CA LEU A 7 -15.58 -14.80 -18.14
C LEU A 7 -15.93 -16.23 -17.74
N THR A 8 -14.92 -17.09 -17.72
CA THR A 8 -15.03 -18.43 -17.13
C THR A 8 -14.64 -18.31 -15.67
N VAL A 9 -15.57 -18.62 -14.77
CA VAL A 9 -15.40 -18.49 -13.32
C VAL A 9 -15.98 -19.71 -12.65
N GLU A 10 -15.43 -20.11 -11.51
CA GLU A 10 -15.97 -21.22 -10.72
C GLU A 10 -17.43 -20.97 -10.31
N LYS A 11 -18.23 -22.02 -10.35
CA LYS A 11 -19.67 -21.95 -10.06
C LYS A 11 -19.96 -21.38 -8.66
N GLU A 12 -19.18 -21.79 -7.67
CA GLU A 12 -19.33 -21.31 -6.29
C GLU A 12 -19.11 -19.81 -6.16
N ILE A 13 -18.16 -19.25 -6.94
CA ILE A 13 -17.88 -17.82 -6.98
C ILE A 13 -19.08 -17.08 -7.58
N VAL A 14 -19.67 -17.62 -8.66
CA VAL A 14 -20.87 -17.04 -9.29
C VAL A 14 -22.04 -17.01 -8.31
N GLU A 15 -22.26 -18.07 -7.54
CA GLU A 15 -23.33 -18.13 -6.55
C GLU A 15 -23.12 -17.13 -5.41
N LYS A 16 -21.90 -17.06 -4.85
CA LYS A 16 -21.53 -16.05 -3.84
C LYS A 16 -21.72 -14.62 -4.36
N ALA A 17 -21.32 -14.36 -5.60
CA ALA A 17 -21.48 -13.06 -6.23
C ALA A 17 -22.97 -12.68 -6.41
N LYS A 18 -23.81 -13.64 -6.83
CA LYS A 18 -25.27 -13.43 -6.96
C LYS A 18 -25.91 -13.08 -5.62
N LEU A 19 -25.57 -13.83 -4.56
CA LEU A 19 -26.10 -13.57 -3.22
C LEU A 19 -25.71 -12.18 -2.72
N LYS A 20 -24.45 -11.78 -2.92
CA LYS A 20 -23.93 -10.46 -2.53
C LYS A 20 -24.55 -9.31 -3.32
N ALA A 21 -24.82 -9.52 -4.61
CA ALA A 21 -25.52 -8.55 -5.45
C ALA A 21 -26.99 -8.40 -5.01
N ALA A 22 -27.68 -9.53 -4.76
CA ALA A 22 -29.06 -9.55 -4.28
C ALA A 22 -29.22 -8.88 -2.92
N SER A 23 -28.31 -9.14 -1.96
CA SER A 23 -28.35 -8.50 -0.64
C SER A 23 -28.18 -6.97 -0.68
N ARG A 24 -27.61 -6.45 -1.77
CA ARG A 24 -27.41 -5.02 -2.01
C ARG A 24 -28.48 -4.41 -2.94
N GLY A 25 -29.39 -5.22 -3.48
CA GLY A 25 -30.39 -4.77 -4.45
C GLY A 25 -29.81 -4.29 -5.79
N ILE A 26 -28.64 -4.78 -6.19
CA ILE A 26 -27.96 -4.35 -7.43
C ILE A 26 -27.73 -5.53 -8.38
N SER A 27 -27.50 -5.24 -9.66
CA SER A 27 -27.14 -6.26 -10.65
C SER A 27 -25.69 -6.72 -10.49
N LEU A 28 -25.37 -7.93 -10.95
CA LEU A 28 -24.01 -8.44 -11.02
C LEU A 28 -23.08 -7.51 -11.81
N SER A 29 -23.54 -7.00 -12.95
CA SER A 29 -22.76 -6.06 -13.77
C SER A 29 -22.48 -4.76 -13.03
N LYS A 30 -23.44 -4.23 -12.26
CA LYS A 30 -23.25 -3.02 -11.47
C LYS A 30 -22.32 -3.28 -10.28
N MET A 31 -22.45 -4.43 -9.61
CA MET A 31 -21.53 -4.85 -8.55
C MET A 31 -20.10 -4.98 -9.08
N PHE A 32 -19.94 -5.54 -10.28
CA PHE A 32 -18.65 -5.64 -10.97
C PHE A 32 -18.08 -4.26 -11.28
N GLU A 33 -18.86 -3.38 -11.92
CA GLU A 33 -18.46 -1.99 -12.19
C GLU A 33 -18.03 -1.28 -10.89
N GLU A 34 -18.79 -1.37 -9.81
CA GLU A 34 -18.45 -0.73 -8.52
C GLU A 34 -17.17 -1.27 -7.86
N ILE A 35 -16.86 -2.55 -8.03
CA ILE A 35 -15.62 -3.15 -7.49
C ILE A 35 -14.43 -2.60 -8.28
N PHE A 36 -14.50 -2.68 -9.61
CA PHE A 36 -13.41 -2.28 -10.49
C PHE A 36 -13.29 -0.75 -10.69
N GLU A 37 -14.31 0.03 -10.35
CA GLU A 37 -14.25 1.50 -10.30
C GLU A 37 -13.61 1.99 -8.99
N LYS A 38 -13.78 1.23 -7.89
CA LYS A 38 -13.12 1.52 -6.60
C LYS A 38 -11.70 0.96 -6.53
N GLU A 39 -11.44 -0.14 -7.22
CA GLU A 39 -10.11 -0.69 -7.40
C GLU A 39 -9.38 0.17 -8.45
N ASN A 40 -8.49 1.05 -7.99
CA ASN A 40 -7.49 1.62 -8.88
C ASN A 40 -6.61 0.46 -9.40
N PRO A 41 -6.59 0.17 -10.71
CA PRO A 41 -5.82 -0.94 -11.27
C PRO A 41 -4.29 -0.79 -11.07
N GLU A 42 -3.82 0.37 -10.62
CA GLU A 42 -2.42 0.61 -10.27
C GLU A 42 -1.97 -0.03 -8.95
N VAL A 43 -2.87 -0.68 -8.17
CA VAL A 43 -2.55 -1.03 -6.78
C VAL A 43 -3.13 -2.39 -6.37
N GLU A 44 -2.85 -3.46 -7.12
CA GLU A 44 -2.53 -4.72 -6.45
C GLU A 44 -1.16 -4.57 -5.79
N LYS A 45 -1.08 -3.77 -4.72
CA LYS A 45 0.16 -3.64 -3.96
C LYS A 45 0.37 -4.95 -3.24
N THR A 46 1.48 -5.63 -3.57
CA THR A 46 1.95 -6.75 -2.77
C THR A 46 2.17 -6.27 -1.32
N PRO A 47 2.13 -7.16 -0.32
CA PRO A 47 2.36 -6.79 1.08
C PRO A 47 3.64 -5.96 1.29
N GLU A 48 4.68 -6.23 0.50
CA GLU A 48 5.96 -5.51 0.49
C GLU A 48 5.81 -4.08 -0.02
N GLN A 49 5.06 -3.87 -1.11
CA GLN A 49 4.81 -2.54 -1.66
C GLN A 49 3.93 -1.70 -0.72
N PHE A 50 3.03 -2.34 0.02
CA PHE A 50 2.24 -1.68 1.05
C PHE A 50 3.10 -1.28 2.26
N ALA A 51 4.01 -2.15 2.71
CA ALA A 51 4.98 -1.85 3.75
C ALA A 51 5.92 -0.70 3.35
N ALA A 52 6.42 -0.71 2.11
CA ALA A 52 7.24 0.36 1.56
C ALA A 52 6.50 1.72 1.52
N ALA A 53 5.24 1.73 1.09
CA ALA A 53 4.43 2.94 1.09
C ALA A 53 4.24 3.51 2.51
N ARG A 54 3.95 2.66 3.50
CA ARG A 54 3.86 3.08 4.90
C ARG A 54 5.18 3.61 5.45
N PHE A 55 6.29 2.98 5.07
CA PHE A 55 7.62 3.41 5.48
C PHE A 55 7.98 4.79 4.91
N LEU A 56 7.68 5.04 3.64
CA LEU A 56 7.89 6.34 3.01
C LEU A 56 7.10 7.46 3.71
N GLU A 57 5.83 7.20 4.04
CA GLU A 57 5.02 8.17 4.79
C GLU A 57 5.57 8.46 6.19
N ARG A 58 6.17 7.46 6.84
CA ARG A 58 6.86 7.66 8.12
C ARG A 58 8.10 8.51 7.97
N LEU A 59 8.94 8.24 6.96
CA LEU A 59 10.16 9.02 6.70
C LEU A 59 9.85 10.50 6.39
N LYS A 60 8.76 10.78 5.67
CA LYS A 60 8.34 12.17 5.40
C LYS A 60 7.93 12.93 6.66
N ARG A 61 7.45 12.23 7.69
CA ARG A 61 7.00 12.81 8.96
C ARG A 61 8.12 12.90 10.00
N GLU A 62 9.15 12.10 9.87
CA GLU A 62 10.31 12.16 10.75
C GLU A 62 11.09 13.45 10.50
N ALA A 63 11.48 14.12 11.59
CA ALA A 63 12.27 15.33 11.49
C ALA A 63 13.63 15.00 10.83
N PRO A 64 14.12 15.84 9.91
CA PRO A 64 15.44 15.61 9.34
C PRO A 64 16.47 15.52 10.47
N ILE A 65 17.32 14.51 10.40
CA ILE A 65 18.43 14.37 11.34
C ILE A 65 19.22 15.67 11.25
N LYS A 66 19.28 16.41 12.36
CA LYS A 66 20.05 17.65 12.42
C LYS A 66 21.46 17.33 11.98
N ALA A 67 21.95 18.06 10.98
CA ALA A 67 23.34 17.96 10.57
C ALA A 67 24.20 18.13 11.83
N LEU A 68 25.11 17.18 12.04
CA LEU A 68 26.08 17.31 13.13
C LEU A 68 26.93 18.54 12.80
N GLU A 69 26.91 19.53 13.69
CA GLU A 69 27.73 20.74 13.54
C GLU A 69 29.23 20.42 13.57
N LYS A 70 29.58 19.27 14.15
CA LYS A 70 30.95 18.78 14.30
C LYS A 70 31.39 17.95 13.11
N SER A 71 32.64 18.14 12.70
CA SER A 71 33.27 17.31 11.67
C SER A 71 33.47 15.87 12.19
N ASP A 72 33.40 14.88 11.30
CA ASP A 72 33.68 13.48 11.60
C ASP A 72 35.01 13.27 12.36
N LYS A 73 36.04 14.05 12.01
CA LYS A 73 37.35 14.00 12.70
C LYS A 73 37.24 14.36 14.18
N GLU A 74 36.39 15.33 14.52
CA GLU A 74 36.18 15.80 15.89
C GLU A 74 35.38 14.76 16.69
N LEU A 75 34.36 14.17 16.09
CA LEU A 75 33.56 13.10 16.69
C LEU A 75 34.40 11.85 16.97
N ILE A 76 35.26 11.45 16.04
CA ILE A 76 36.19 10.33 16.23
C ILE A 76 37.16 10.63 17.37
N ARG A 77 37.68 11.86 17.46
CA ARG A 77 38.58 12.28 18.53
C ARG A 77 37.88 12.29 19.89
N GLU A 78 36.65 12.79 19.98
CA GLU A 78 35.84 12.77 21.19
C GLU A 78 35.53 11.34 21.66
N HIS A 79 35.15 10.45 20.73
CA HIS A 79 34.88 9.05 21.05
C HIS A 79 36.13 8.31 21.53
N ARG A 80 37.28 8.55 20.86
CA ARG A 80 38.56 7.98 21.26
C ARG A 80 38.96 8.45 22.66
N ASN A 81 38.83 9.75 22.93
CA ASN A 81 39.17 10.31 24.24
C ASN A 81 38.25 9.74 25.33
N LYS A 82 36.93 9.66 25.13
CA LYS A 82 36.00 9.06 26.11
C LYS A 82 36.29 7.59 26.44
N LYS A 83 36.90 6.84 25.53
CA LYS A 83 37.11 5.38 25.69
C LYS A 83 38.47 5.05 26.31
N TYR A 84 39.47 5.90 26.13
CA TYR A 84 40.86 5.59 26.46
C TYR A 84 41.58 6.64 27.33
N VAL A 85 40.93 7.76 27.64
CA VAL A 85 41.36 8.76 28.61
C VAL A 85 40.35 8.79 29.73
#